data_AF-A0A9N9HRM9-F1
#
_entry.id   AF-A0A9N9HRM9-F1
#
_cell.length_a   1.000
_cell.length_b   1.000
_cell.length_c   1.000
_cell.angle_alpha   90.00
_cell.angle_beta   90.00
_cell.angle_gamma   90.00
#
_symmetry.space_group_name_H-M   'P 1'
#
loop_
_entity.id
_entity.type
_entity.pdbx_description
1 polymer ?
#
loop_
_entity_poly.entity_id
_entity_poly.type
_entity_poly.pdbx_seq_one_letter_code
_entity_poly.pdbx_strand_id
1 'polypeptide(L)'
;MILFVSLLSGKKITLKVFGTDTVMSVKQKIQDKEGTMYLFSCMNLFVVLPDGKTTTLQVFEDDTVESVKKKLFDKEVLNEDQKKLHEYNVPNEGKMYMTLRLLGGSGVDQS
;
A
#
# COMPACT_ATOMS: atom_id res chain seq x y z
N MET A 1 4.10 19.46 -19.31
CA MET A 1 2.69 19.84 -19.54
C MET A 1 2.17 20.63 -18.34
N ILE A 2 1.28 21.59 -18.57
CA ILE A 2 0.64 22.36 -17.49
C ILE A 2 -0.82 21.93 -17.39
N LEU A 3 -1.25 21.60 -16.17
CA LEU A 3 -2.65 21.31 -15.85
C LEU A 3 -3.26 22.48 -15.07
N PHE A 4 -4.50 22.82 -15.42
CA PHE A 4 -5.33 23.74 -14.67
C PHE A 4 -6.37 22.92 -13.91
N VAL A 5 -6.29 22.94 -12.58
CA VAL A 5 -7.19 22.17 -11.71
C VAL A 5 -8.13 23.15 -11.01
N SER A 6 -9.44 22.90 -11.11
CA SER A 6 -10.46 23.64 -10.38
C SER A 6 -10.91 22.80 -9.19
N LEU A 7 -10.76 23.35 -7.99
CA LEU A 7 -11.15 22.70 -6.74
C LEU A 7 -12.63 22.97 -6.45
N LEU A 8 -13.28 22.08 -5.70
CA LEU A 8 -14.68 22.25 -5.27
C LEU A 8 -14.88 23.50 -4.38
N SER A 9 -13.81 23.98 -3.74
CA SER A 9 -13.80 25.27 -3.02
C SER A 9 -13.87 26.49 -3.94
N GLY A 10 -13.83 26.30 -5.26
CA GLY A 10 -13.80 27.38 -6.26
C GLY A 10 -12.40 27.93 -6.56
N LYS A 11 -11.37 27.50 -5.82
CA LYS A 11 -9.98 27.90 -6.07
C LYS A 11 -9.40 27.18 -7.29
N LYS A 12 -8.64 27.91 -8.12
CA LYS A 12 -7.96 27.39 -9.31
C LYS A 12 -6.46 27.30 -9.05
N ILE A 13 -5.86 26.16 -9.40
CA ILE A 13 -4.43 25.92 -9.23
C ILE A 13 -3.78 25.48 -10.53
N THR A 14 -2.50 25.83 -10.68
CA THR A 14 -1.70 25.46 -11.83
C THR A 14 -0.67 24.40 -11.43
N LEU A 15 -0.65 23.26 -12.10
CA LEU A 15 0.26 22.15 -11.83
C LEU A 15 1.17 21.87 -13.02
N LYS A 16 2.44 21.63 -12.73
CA LYS A 16 3.42 21.19 -13.72
C LYS A 16 3.54 19.67 -13.64
N VAL A 17 3.17 19.00 -14.73
CA VAL A 17 3.20 17.54 -14.85
C VAL A 17 4.01 17.09 -16.06
N PHE A 18 4.53 15.88 -16.01
CA PHE A 18 5.26 15.21 -17.08
C PHE A 18 4.38 14.11 -17.69
N GLY A 19 4.65 13.73 -18.95
CA GLY A 19 3.89 12.64 -19.60
C GLY A 19 4.07 11.27 -18.93
N THR A 20 5.08 11.14 -18.07
CA THR A 20 5.38 9.97 -17.25
C THR A 20 4.70 9.99 -15.88
N ASP A 21 4.07 11.11 -15.50
CA ASP A 21 3.37 11.20 -14.22
C ASP A 21 2.11 10.32 -14.25
N THR A 22 1.91 9.54 -13.19
CA THR A 22 0.69 8.76 -12.99
C THR A 22 -0.39 9.65 -12.38
N VAL A 23 -1.65 9.24 -12.50
CA VAL A 23 -2.77 9.94 -11.82
C VAL A 23 -2.50 10.08 -10.32
N MET A 24 -1.90 9.07 -9.69
CA MET A 24 -1.50 9.11 -8.29
C MET A 24 -0.45 10.19 -8.00
N SER A 25 0.59 10.33 -8.84
CA SER A 25 1.60 11.37 -8.65
C SER A 25 1.05 12.77 -8.91
N VAL A 26 0.08 12.92 -9.82
CA VAL A 26 -0.63 14.20 -10.02
C VAL A 26 -1.50 14.55 -8.81
N LYS A 27 -2.23 13.58 -8.24
CA LYS A 27 -2.99 13.75 -6.99
C LYS A 27 -2.08 14.21 -5.84
N GLN A 28 -0.90 13.60 -5.68
CA GLN A 28 0.08 14.01 -4.66
C GLN A 28 0.54 15.47 -4.84
N LYS A 29 0.89 15.87 -6.07
CA LYS A 29 1.31 17.25 -6.35
C LYS A 29 0.22 18.29 -6.05
N ILE A 30 -1.05 17.93 -6.20
CA ILE A 30 -2.20 18.77 -5.81
C ILE A 30 -2.20 18.95 -4.28
N GLN A 31 -2.02 17.87 -3.52
CA GLN A 31 -1.95 17.91 -2.05
C GLN A 31 -0.80 18.78 -1.55
N ASP A 32 0.41 18.59 -2.10
CA ASP A 32 1.61 19.34 -1.70
C ASP A 32 1.46 20.84 -1.92
N LYS A 33 0.70 21.25 -2.95
CA LYS A 33 0.46 22.67 -3.27
C LYS A 33 -0.62 23.32 -2.42
N GLU A 34 -1.70 22.61 -2.13
CA GLU A 34 -2.88 23.20 -1.51
C GLU A 34 -2.99 22.94 -0.01
N GLY A 35 -2.24 21.97 0.51
CA GLY A 35 -2.28 21.59 1.93
C GLY A 35 -3.67 21.14 2.42
N THR A 36 -4.64 20.96 1.51
CA THR A 36 -6.01 20.61 1.87
C THR A 36 -6.16 19.10 1.90
N MET A 37 -6.35 18.61 3.13
CA MET A 37 -6.45 17.21 3.53
C MET A 37 -7.62 16.42 2.91
N TYR A 38 -8.44 16.99 2.03
CA TYR A 38 -9.77 16.42 1.73
C TYR A 38 -10.00 15.96 0.30
N LEU A 39 -8.97 15.88 -0.56
CA LEU A 39 -9.19 15.33 -1.90
C LEU A 39 -8.84 13.85 -2.01
N PHE A 40 -7.89 13.32 -1.24
CA PHE A 40 -7.54 11.89 -1.23
C PHE A 40 -6.86 11.50 0.10
N SER A 41 -7.52 11.77 1.22
CA SER A 41 -6.97 11.40 2.54
C SER A 41 -6.82 9.89 2.63
N CYS A 42 -5.62 9.40 2.92
CA CYS A 42 -5.50 8.06 3.48
C CYS A 42 -6.24 8.07 4.82
N MET A 43 -7.22 7.17 4.98
CA MET A 43 -7.79 6.88 6.28
C MET A 43 -7.01 5.72 6.90
N ASN A 44 -6.75 5.80 8.20
CA ASN A 44 -6.23 4.67 8.95
C ASN A 44 -7.40 3.79 9.41
N LEU A 45 -7.41 2.54 8.97
CA LEU A 45 -8.27 1.50 9.53
C LEU A 45 -7.49 0.70 10.58
N PHE A 46 -8.12 0.46 11.72
CA PHE A 46 -7.64 -0.48 12.73
C PHE A 46 -8.31 -1.82 12.49
N VAL A 47 -7.53 -2.81 12.08
CA VAL A 47 -8.03 -4.16 11.80
C VAL A 47 -7.56 -5.09 12.90
N VAL A 48 -8.51 -5.75 13.56
CA VAL A 48 -8.23 -6.82 14.52
C VAL A 48 -8.19 -8.13 13.75
N LEU A 49 -7.07 -8.82 13.89
CA LEU A 49 -6.77 -10.08 13.24
C LEU A 49 -7.33 -11.25 14.06
N PRO A 50 -7.50 -12.45 13.46
CA PRO A 50 -8.02 -13.62 14.18
C PRO A 50 -7.19 -14.05 15.40
N ASP A 51 -5.91 -13.70 15.44
CA ASP A 51 -5.00 -13.93 16.58
C ASP A 51 -5.16 -12.89 17.71
N GLY A 52 -6.03 -11.89 17.52
CA GLY A 52 -6.28 -10.79 18.46
C GLY A 52 -5.34 -9.58 18.28
N LYS A 53 -4.38 -9.62 17.35
CA LYS A 53 -3.47 -8.50 17.08
C LYS A 53 -4.19 -7.39 16.32
N THR A 54 -3.96 -6.14 16.72
CA THR A 54 -4.45 -4.97 15.97
C THR A 54 -3.36 -4.46 15.03
N THR A 55 -3.70 -4.27 13.76
CA THR A 55 -2.83 -3.66 12.76
C THR A 55 -3.47 -2.40 12.17
N THR A 56 -2.64 -1.43 11.80
CA THR A 56 -3.09 -0.20 11.14
C THR A 56 -2.90 -0.33 9.63
N LEU A 57 -3.97 -0.16 8.87
CA LEU A 57 -3.96 -0.19 7.41
C LEU A 57 -4.27 1.20 6.86
N GLN A 58 -3.40 1.74 6.01
CA GLN A 58 -3.68 2.95 5.25
C GLN A 58 -4.49 2.59 4.01
N VAL A 59 -5.69 3.16 3.92
CA VAL A 59 -6.61 2.96 2.79
C VAL A 59 -7.05 4.30 2.21
N PHE A 60 -7.41 4.32 0.94
CA PHE A 60 -7.98 5.48 0.25
C PHE A 60 -9.50 5.35 0.14
N GLU A 61 -10.21 6.46 -0.06
CA GLU A 61 -11.67 6.44 -0.27
C GLU A 61 -12.12 5.64 -1.50
N ASP A 62 -11.24 5.49 -2.50
CA ASP A 62 -11.49 4.72 -3.72
C ASP A 62 -11.03 3.26 -3.64
N ASP A 63 -10.48 2.81 -2.50
CA ASP A 63 -10.12 1.41 -2.31
C ASP A 63 -11.38 0.52 -2.24
N THR A 64 -11.41 -0.52 -3.07
CA THR A 64 -12.42 -1.58 -2.97
C THR A 64 -12.10 -2.51 -1.81
N VAL A 65 -13.11 -3.20 -1.26
CA VAL A 65 -12.92 -4.21 -0.21
C VAL A 65 -11.88 -5.27 -0.59
N GLU A 66 -11.83 -5.66 -1.86
CA GLU A 66 -10.83 -6.61 -2.38
C GLU A 66 -9.41 -6.02 -2.31
N SER A 67 -9.23 -4.78 -2.74
CA SER A 67 -7.93 -4.10 -2.63
C SER A 67 -7.47 -3.92 -1.18
N VAL A 68 -8.41 -3.63 -0.26
CA VAL A 68 -8.14 -3.54 1.18
C VAL A 68 -7.72 -4.90 1.73
N LYS A 69 -8.42 -5.98 1.39
CA LYS A 69 -8.06 -7.35 1.79
C LYS A 69 -6.67 -7.72 1.31
N LYS A 70 -6.33 -7.39 0.06
CA LYS A 70 -4.99 -7.64 -0.48
C LYS A 70 -3.91 -6.87 0.27
N LYS A 71 -4.11 -5.57 0.51
CA LYS A 71 -3.17 -4.74 1.30
C LYS A 71 -3.00 -5.28 2.73
N LEU A 72 -4.09 -5.76 3.35
CA LEU A 72 -4.04 -6.38 4.66
C LEU A 72 -3.20 -7.66 4.62
N PHE A 73 -3.48 -8.57 3.68
CA PHE A 73 -2.75 -9.82 3.51
C PHE A 73 -1.26 -9.59 3.27
N ASP A 74 -0.91 -8.69 2.34
CA ASP A 74 0.49 -8.35 2.05
C ASP A 74 1.19 -7.82 3.30
N LYS A 75 0.52 -6.99 4.10
CA LYS A 75 1.06 -6.46 5.35
C LYS A 75 1.21 -7.53 6.43
N GLU A 76 0.28 -8.48 6.53
CA GLU A 76 0.38 -9.61 7.45
C GLU A 76 1.52 -10.56 7.10
N VAL A 77 1.64 -10.94 5.82
CA VAL A 77 2.72 -11.80 5.34
C VAL A 77 4.08 -11.17 5.63
N LEU A 78 4.23 -9.87 5.33
CA LEU A 78 5.47 -9.15 5.66
C LEU A 78 5.75 -9.12 7.16
N ASN A 79 4.72 -9.04 8.01
CA ASN A 79 4.90 -9.07 9.46
C ASN A 79 5.35 -10.45 9.95
N GLU A 80 4.79 -11.54 9.42
CA GLU A 80 5.22 -12.91 9.75
C GLU A 80 6.67 -13.16 9.32
N ASP A 81 7.04 -12.77 8.09
CA ASP A 81 8.40 -12.97 7.56
C ASP A 81 9.48 -12.17 8.32
N GLN A 82 9.07 -11.12 9.04
CA GLN A 82 9.96 -10.32 9.89
C GLN A 82 10.09 -10.83 11.33
N LYS A 83 9.26 -11.79 11.76
CA LYS A 83 9.33 -12.33 13.13
C LYS A 83 10.66 -13.00 13.41
N LYS A 84 11.19 -12.78 14.61
CA LYS A 84 12.45 -13.41 15.04
C LYS A 84 12.21 -14.85 15.47
N LEU A 85 13.25 -15.69 15.35
CA LEU A 85 13.17 -17.13 15.69
C LEU A 85 12.69 -17.42 17.12
N HIS A 86 13.07 -16.56 18.08
CA HIS A 86 12.63 -16.72 19.47
C HIS A 86 11.13 -16.47 19.64
N GLU A 87 10.48 -15.71 18.76
CA GLU A 87 9.03 -15.50 18.77
C GLU A 87 8.27 -16.78 18.38
N TYR A 88 8.93 -17.68 17.64
CA TYR A 88 8.46 -19.05 17.38
C TYR A 88 8.95 -20.06 18.42
N ASN A 89 9.49 -19.58 19.54
CA ASN A 89 10.01 -20.40 20.63
C ASN A 89 11.09 -21.41 20.19
N VAL A 90 11.88 -21.04 19.17
CA VAL A 90 13.00 -21.85 18.67
C VAL A 90 14.23 -21.63 19.56
N PRO A 91 14.80 -22.68 20.18
CA PRO A 91 16.01 -22.56 21.00
C PRO A 91 17.26 -22.31 20.14
N ASN A 92 18.35 -21.81 20.75
CA ASN A 92 19.60 -21.49 20.05
C ASN A 92 20.22 -22.69 19.30
N GLU A 93 20.02 -23.91 19.82
CA GLU A 93 20.50 -25.16 19.19
C GLU A 93 19.38 -25.93 18.45
N GLY A 94 18.29 -25.23 18.11
CA GLY A 94 17.17 -25.79 17.37
C GLY A 94 17.54 -26.22 15.94
N LYS A 95 16.87 -27.24 15.42
CA LYS A 95 17.02 -27.69 14.04
C LYS A 95 15.92 -27.09 13.16
N MET A 96 16.30 -26.54 12.00
CA MET A 96 15.37 -26.06 10.99
C MET A 96 15.45 -26.91 9.73
N TYR A 97 14.30 -27.15 9.12
CA TYR A 97 14.18 -27.81 7.82
C TYR A 97 13.76 -26.75 6.80
N MET A 98 14.62 -26.49 5.81
CA MET A 98 14.34 -25.55 4.74
C MET A 98 13.73 -26.26 3.54
N THR A 99 12.60 -25.77 3.06
CA THR A 99 11.96 -26.26 1.83
C THR A 99 11.99 -25.17 0.78
N LEU A 100 12.68 -25.42 -0.35
CA LEU A 100 12.76 -24.49 -1.47
C LEU A 100 11.65 -24.80 -2.48
N ARG A 101 10.80 -23.81 -2.79
CA ARG A 101 9.82 -23.89 -3.87
C ARG A 101 10.26 -22.98 -5.02
N LEU A 102 10.47 -23.55 -6.20
CA LEU A 102 10.71 -22.78 -7.41
C LEU A 102 9.35 -22.25 -7.91
N LEU A 103 9.20 -20.93 -8.00
CA LEU A 103 8.06 -20.31 -8.68
C LEU A 103 8.36 -20.37 -10.18
N GLY A 104 7.56 -21.14 -10.93
CA GLY A 104 7.69 -21.24 -12.38
C GLY A 104 7.58 -19.87 -13.04
N GLY A 105 8.57 -19.53 -13.87
CA GLY A 105 8.59 -18.25 -14.59
C GLY A 105 7.36 -18.08 -15.46
N SER A 106 6.69 -16.93 -15.33
CA SER A 106 5.61 -16.51 -16.23
C SER A 106 6.15 -16.46 -17.66
N GLY A 107 5.70 -17.40 -18.48
CA GLY A 107 5.87 -17.32 -19.92
C GLY A 107 5.30 -15.98 -20.39
N VAL A 108 6.16 -15.18 -21.01
CA VAL A 108 5.75 -14.01 -21.77
C VAL A 108 4.97 -14.54 -22.96
N ASP A 109 3.66 -14.56 -22.86
CA ASP A 109 2.81 -14.78 -24.04
C ASP A 109 2.88 -13.50 -24.87
N GLN A 110 3.70 -13.54 -25.93
CA GLN A 110 3.68 -12.55 -27.00
C GLN A 110 2.59 -12.97 -27.97
N SER A 111 1.51 -12.19 -28.05
CA SER A 111 0.59 -12.15 -29.20
C SER A 111 -0.08 -10.78 -29.26
#